data_AF-A0A924JNH6-F1
#
_entry.id   AF-A0A924JNH6-F1
#
_cell.length_a   1.000
_cell.length_b   1.000
_cell.length_c   1.000
_cell.angle_alpha   90.00
_cell.angle_beta   90.00
_cell.angle_gamma   90.00
#
_symmetry.space_group_name_H-M   'P 1'
#
loop_
_entity.id
_entity.type
_entity.pdbx_description
1 polymer ?
#
loop_
_entity_poly.entity_id
_entity_poly.type
_entity_poly.pdbx_seq_one_letter_code
_entity_poly.pdbx_strand_id
1 'polypeptide(L)'
;KIMNGPVDLRIDLQCYARLLMLMSHFEMGNYDIMESLIKSVYRFMAKMKNLTVVEEEMFKFVRHSFGVHPRLLKPELEKFLNKIKHLEKNRFETRAFAYLDVISWVESKVYNKPMSEIIYTKYLKSKRKVGN
;
A
#
# COMPACT_ATOMS: atom_id res chain seq x y z
N LYS A 1 32.49 -3.91 13.53
CA LYS A 1 31.80 -5.12 13.00
C LYS A 1 30.31 -4.78 12.89
N ILE A 2 29.84 -4.37 11.70
CA ILE A 2 28.45 -3.96 11.48
C ILE A 2 27.62 -5.22 11.22
N MET A 3 26.47 -5.34 11.89
CA MET A 3 25.68 -6.57 12.01
C MET A 3 25.23 -7.17 10.67
N ASN A 4 25.53 -8.45 10.45
CA ASN A 4 25.01 -9.28 9.37
C ASN A 4 23.59 -9.78 9.74
N GLY A 5 22.60 -8.88 9.68
CA GLY A 5 21.19 -9.31 9.62
C GLY A 5 20.87 -9.91 8.24
N PRO A 6 19.75 -10.66 8.09
CA PRO A 6 19.32 -11.18 6.80
C PRO A 6 19.21 -10.03 5.79
N VAL A 7 20.01 -10.11 4.73
CA VAL A 7 20.14 -9.05 3.70
C VAL A 7 18.76 -8.72 3.10
N ASP A 8 17.91 -9.72 2.94
CA ASP A 8 16.57 -9.60 2.36
C ASP A 8 15.62 -8.74 3.19
N LEU A 9 15.63 -8.86 4.53
CA LEU A 9 14.79 -8.05 5.42
C LEU A 9 15.14 -6.56 5.31
N ARG A 10 16.44 -6.23 5.23
CA ARG A 10 16.89 -4.84 5.07
C ARG A 10 16.43 -4.26 3.74
N ILE A 11 16.42 -5.08 2.70
CA ILE A 11 15.98 -4.70 1.37
C ILE A 11 14.46 -4.47 1.35
N ASP A 12 13.66 -5.39 1.89
CA ASP A 12 12.20 -5.22 1.98
C ASP A 12 11.84 -3.94 2.76
N LEU A 13 12.46 -3.70 3.92
CA LEU A 13 12.23 -2.48 4.70
C LEU A 13 12.50 -1.20 3.89
N GLN A 14 13.58 -1.17 3.10
CA GLN A 14 13.87 -0.04 2.22
C GLN A 14 12.81 0.13 1.13
N CYS A 15 12.31 -0.96 0.58
CA CYS A 15 11.26 -0.94 -0.43
C CYS A 15 9.94 -0.41 0.10
N TYR A 16 9.45 -0.95 1.22
CA TYR A 16 8.20 -0.49 1.82
C TYR A 16 8.31 0.91 2.42
N ALA A 17 9.48 1.34 2.90
CA ALA A 17 9.70 2.73 3.29
C ALA A 17 9.56 3.69 2.09
N ARG A 18 10.11 3.32 0.93
CA ARG A 18 9.96 4.11 -0.31
C ARG A 18 8.52 4.11 -0.81
N LEU A 19 7.81 2.99 -0.68
CA LEU A 19 6.40 2.88 -1.05
C LEU A 19 5.52 3.74 -0.13
N LEU A 20 5.78 3.72 1.18
CA LEU A 20 5.11 4.58 2.16
C LEU A 20 5.38 6.07 1.89
N MET A 21 6.62 6.43 1.55
CA MET A 21 6.98 7.78 1.14
C MET A 21 6.18 8.22 -0.10
N LEU A 22 6.08 7.35 -1.11
CA LEU A 22 5.27 7.59 -2.31
C LEU A 22 3.79 7.85 -1.97
N MET A 23 3.20 7.03 -1.10
CA MET A 23 1.82 7.20 -0.64
C MET A 23 1.62 8.51 0.15
N SER A 24 2.60 8.89 0.95
CA SER A 24 2.56 10.14 1.73
C SER A 24 2.55 11.35 0.79
N HIS A 25 3.42 11.37 -0.23
CA HIS A 25 3.40 12.44 -1.24
C HIS A 25 2.10 12.48 -2.04
N PHE A 26 1.50 11.32 -2.32
CA PHE A 26 0.18 11.23 -2.96
C PHE A 26 -0.90 11.89 -2.10
N GLU A 27 -0.93 11.62 -0.80
CA GLU A 27 -1.89 12.25 0.12
C GLU A 27 -1.69 13.76 0.26
N MET A 28 -0.44 14.23 0.21
CA MET A 28 -0.13 15.65 0.27
C MET A 28 -0.44 16.41 -1.04
N GLY A 29 -0.80 15.71 -2.12
CA GLY A 29 -1.05 16.33 -3.43
C GLY A 29 0.22 16.86 -4.10
N ASN A 30 1.40 16.31 -3.79
CA ASN A 30 2.69 16.75 -4.33
C ASN A 30 2.92 16.23 -5.77
N TYR A 31 2.02 16.57 -6.69
CA TYR A 31 1.97 15.96 -8.03
C TYR A 31 3.20 16.25 -8.89
N ASP A 32 3.86 17.40 -8.72
CA ASP A 32 5.03 17.82 -9.51
C ASP A 32 6.21 16.85 -9.41
N ILE A 33 6.47 16.32 -8.21
CA ILE A 33 7.56 15.37 -7.97
C ILE A 33 7.13 13.92 -8.15
N MET A 34 5.83 13.66 -8.12
CA MET A 34 5.30 12.31 -7.99
C MET A 34 5.53 11.44 -9.23
N GLU A 35 5.48 12.00 -10.44
CA GLU A 35 5.79 11.23 -11.65
C GLU A 35 7.23 10.68 -11.61
N SER A 36 8.19 11.53 -11.23
CA SER A 36 9.59 11.15 -11.08
C SER A 36 9.78 10.15 -9.93
N LEU A 37 9.03 10.34 -8.84
CA LEU A 37 9.12 9.51 -7.66
C LEU A 37 8.61 8.08 -7.92
N ILE A 38 7.46 7.91 -8.59
CA ILE A 38 6.97 6.58 -8.97
C ILE A 38 8.02 5.82 -9.78
N LYS A 39 8.57 6.46 -10.83
CA LYS A 39 9.59 5.83 -11.69
C LYS A 39 10.82 5.41 -10.88
N SER A 40 11.23 6.25 -9.92
CA SER A 40 12.34 5.96 -9.01
C SER A 40 12.05 4.76 -8.10
N VAL A 41 10.91 4.77 -7.42
CA VAL A 41 10.50 3.71 -6.47
C VAL A 41 10.26 2.38 -7.19
N TYR A 42 9.55 2.39 -8.32
CA TYR A 42 9.32 1.19 -9.12
C TYR A 42 10.63 0.57 -9.62
N ARG A 43 11.55 1.36 -10.20
CA ARG A 43 12.86 0.83 -10.65
C ARG A 43 13.68 0.25 -9.50
N PHE A 44 13.59 0.83 -8.30
CA PHE A 44 14.27 0.29 -7.13
C PHE A 44 13.70 -1.06 -6.74
N MET A 45 12.37 -1.17 -6.61
CA MET A 45 11.70 -2.42 -6.21
C MET A 45 11.82 -3.51 -7.29
N ALA A 46 11.73 -3.17 -8.58
CA ALA A 46 11.85 -4.12 -9.68
C ALA A 46 13.23 -4.79 -9.75
N LYS A 47 14.30 -4.15 -9.25
CA LYS A 47 15.63 -4.77 -9.15
C LYS A 47 15.66 -5.99 -8.22
N MET A 48 14.70 -6.10 -7.31
CA MET A 48 14.56 -7.26 -6.43
C MET A 48 13.95 -8.49 -7.14
N LYS A 49 13.45 -8.32 -8.37
CA LYS A 49 12.83 -9.38 -9.20
C LYS A 49 11.68 -10.15 -8.52
N ASN A 50 10.99 -9.54 -7.56
CA ASN A 50 9.96 -10.20 -6.78
C ASN A 50 8.76 -9.31 -6.44
N LEU A 51 8.39 -8.37 -7.32
CA LEU A 51 7.19 -7.54 -7.11
C LEU A 51 5.94 -8.42 -6.99
N THR A 52 5.14 -8.19 -5.94
CA THR A 52 3.86 -8.90 -5.74
C THR A 52 2.75 -8.22 -6.53
N VAL A 53 1.61 -8.91 -6.72
CA VAL A 53 0.47 -8.33 -7.44
C VAL A 53 -0.07 -7.11 -6.70
N VAL A 54 -0.07 -7.12 -5.37
CA VAL A 54 -0.47 -5.96 -4.55
C VAL A 54 0.40 -4.75 -4.85
N GLU A 55 1.72 -4.91 -4.89
CA GLU A 55 2.66 -3.82 -5.17
C GLU A 55 2.49 -3.26 -6.59
N GLU A 56 2.29 -4.13 -7.58
CA GLU A 56 1.98 -3.73 -8.96
C GLU A 56 0.67 -2.95 -9.06
N GLU A 57 -0.39 -3.41 -8.38
CA GLU A 57 -1.67 -2.68 -8.36
C GLU A 57 -1.57 -1.34 -7.63
N MET A 58 -0.72 -1.24 -6.59
CA MET A 58 -0.41 0.05 -5.97
C MET A 58 0.24 1.02 -6.97
N PHE A 59 1.29 0.60 -7.68
CA PHE A 59 1.92 1.46 -8.67
C PHE A 59 0.97 1.88 -9.79
N LYS A 60 0.14 0.94 -10.29
CA LYS A 60 -0.89 1.24 -11.29
C LYS A 60 -1.88 2.27 -10.77
N PHE A 61 -2.43 2.06 -9.57
CA PHE A 61 -3.38 2.99 -8.96
C PHE A 61 -2.78 4.38 -8.81
N VAL A 62 -1.60 4.50 -8.19
CA VAL A 62 -0.98 5.80 -7.93
C VAL A 62 -0.67 6.52 -9.25
N ARG A 63 -0.16 5.79 -10.25
CA ARG A 63 0.11 6.36 -11.58
C ARG A 63 -1.16 6.81 -12.30
N HIS A 64 -2.24 6.04 -12.20
CA HIS A 64 -3.51 6.36 -12.86
C HIS A 64 -4.25 7.49 -12.15
N SER A 65 -4.01 7.68 -10.85
CA SER A 65 -4.68 8.72 -10.06
C SER A 65 -4.18 10.14 -10.37
N PHE A 66 -3.06 10.29 -11.09
CA PHE A 66 -2.59 11.59 -11.55
C PHE A 66 -3.53 12.18 -12.60
N GLY A 67 -4.03 13.39 -12.34
CA GLY A 67 -4.96 14.07 -13.25
C GLY A 67 -6.38 13.53 -13.21
N VAL A 68 -6.70 12.57 -12.32
CA VAL A 68 -8.08 12.16 -12.08
C VAL A 68 -8.78 13.29 -11.35
N HIS A 69 -9.89 13.76 -11.92
CA HIS A 69 -10.73 14.77 -11.29
C HIS A 69 -11.21 14.27 -9.91
N PRO A 70 -11.23 15.10 -8.84
CA PRO A 70 -11.54 14.65 -7.48
C PRO A 70 -12.82 13.78 -7.34
N ARG A 71 -13.84 14.07 -8.15
CA ARG A 71 -15.09 13.28 -8.22
C ARG A 71 -14.90 11.82 -8.67
N LEU A 72 -13.89 11.55 -9.48
CA LEU A 72 -13.57 10.22 -10.01
C LEU A 72 -12.57 9.46 -9.13
N LEU A 73 -11.92 10.13 -8.17
CA LEU A 73 -10.91 9.50 -7.33
C LEU A 73 -11.50 8.40 -6.42
N LYS A 74 -12.68 8.63 -5.85
CA LYS A 74 -13.35 7.64 -4.99
C LYS A 74 -13.67 6.34 -5.75
N PRO A 75 -14.27 6.37 -6.95
CA PRO A 75 -14.41 5.18 -7.80
C PRO A 75 -13.08 4.45 -8.07
N GLU A 76 -11.99 5.17 -8.33
CA GLU A 76 -10.67 4.54 -8.54
C GLU A 76 -10.12 3.88 -7.26
N LEU A 77 -10.32 4.50 -6.10
CA LEU A 77 -9.99 3.90 -4.80
C LEU A 77 -10.82 2.63 -4.52
N GLU A 78 -12.11 2.63 -4.86
CA GLU A 78 -12.97 1.45 -4.71
C GLU A 78 -12.54 0.31 -5.64
N LYS A 79 -12.20 0.62 -6.90
CA LYS A 79 -11.62 -0.35 -7.84
C LYS A 79 -10.32 -0.92 -7.29
N PHE A 80 -9.43 -0.07 -6.80
CA PHE A 80 -8.16 -0.49 -6.22
C PHE A 80 -8.37 -1.40 -5.00
N LEU A 81 -9.22 -1.00 -4.05
CA LEU A 81 -9.58 -1.82 -2.88
C LEU A 81 -10.09 -3.21 -3.29
N ASN A 82 -11.00 -3.29 -4.27
CA ASN A 82 -11.53 -4.57 -4.74
C ASN A 82 -10.44 -5.47 -5.34
N LYS A 83 -9.46 -4.90 -6.05
CA LYS A 83 -8.34 -5.64 -6.62
C LYS A 83 -7.36 -6.19 -5.60
N ILE A 84 -7.16 -5.52 -4.46
CA ILE A 84 -6.16 -5.99 -3.47
C ILE A 84 -6.79 -6.75 -2.31
N LYS A 85 -8.05 -6.49 -1.96
CA LYS A 85 -8.69 -7.08 -0.77
C LYS A 85 -8.84 -8.60 -0.86
N HIS A 86 -9.13 -9.13 -2.04
CA HIS A 86 -9.24 -10.58 -2.24
C HIS A 86 -7.88 -11.30 -2.14
N LEU A 87 -6.77 -10.57 -2.21
CA LEU A 87 -5.42 -11.09 -2.11
C LEU A 87 -4.93 -11.26 -0.67
N GLU A 88 -5.64 -10.76 0.35
CA GLU A 88 -5.22 -10.87 1.77
C GLU A 88 -4.92 -12.32 2.22
N LYS A 89 -5.63 -13.30 1.65
CA LYS A 89 -5.46 -14.72 1.97
C LYS A 89 -4.48 -15.44 1.05
N ASN A 90 -3.89 -14.74 0.08
CA ASN A 90 -2.96 -15.32 -0.87
C ASN A 90 -1.55 -15.38 -0.27
N ARG A 91 -1.01 -16.60 -0.13
CA ARG A 91 0.34 -16.82 0.44
C ARG A 91 1.47 -16.12 -0.32
N PHE A 92 1.27 -15.84 -1.62
CA PHE A 92 2.26 -15.13 -2.45
C PHE A 92 2.25 -13.61 -2.21
N GLU A 93 1.20 -13.10 -1.57
CA GLU A 93 1.01 -11.66 -1.30
C GLU A 93 1.23 -11.31 0.18
N THR A 94 1.42 -12.31 1.05
CA THR A 94 1.63 -12.15 2.50
C THR A 94 2.68 -11.09 2.83
N ARG A 95 3.76 -11.02 2.05
CA ARG A 95 4.84 -10.05 2.28
C ARG A 95 4.33 -8.61 2.20
N ALA A 96 3.53 -8.26 1.19
CA ALA A 96 2.98 -6.92 1.02
C ALA A 96 2.14 -6.48 2.22
N PHE A 97 1.25 -7.36 2.68
CA PHE A 97 0.39 -7.09 3.82
C PHE A 97 1.12 -7.13 5.17
N ALA A 98 2.27 -7.82 5.26
CA ALA A 98 3.07 -7.86 6.48
C ALA A 98 3.82 -6.54 6.74
N TYR A 99 4.27 -5.87 5.68
CA TYR A 99 5.02 -4.61 5.81
C TYR A 99 4.14 -3.36 5.74
N LEU A 100 2.98 -3.43 5.09
CA LEU A 100 2.16 -2.26 4.87
C LEU A 100 0.66 -2.60 4.89
N ASP A 101 -0.07 -1.99 5.82
CA ASP A 101 -1.54 -2.12 5.90
C ASP A 101 -2.24 -1.22 4.85
N VAL A 102 -1.97 -1.53 3.58
CA VAL A 102 -2.53 -0.84 2.41
C VAL A 102 -4.07 -0.97 2.36
N ILE A 103 -4.63 -2.02 2.96
CA ILE A 103 -6.08 -2.22 3.03
C ILE A 103 -6.71 -1.20 3.95
N SER A 104 -6.22 -1.06 5.20
CA SER A 104 -6.73 -0.02 6.10
C SER A 104 -6.51 1.37 5.53
N TRP A 105 -5.39 1.60 4.84
CA TRP A 105 -5.14 2.84 4.13
C TRP A 105 -6.22 3.16 3.08
N VAL A 106 -6.47 2.27 2.12
CA VAL A 106 -7.45 2.55 1.06
C VAL A 106 -8.88 2.61 1.62
N GLU A 107 -9.23 1.76 2.60
CA GLU A 107 -10.53 1.80 3.27
C GLU A 107 -10.76 3.14 3.98
N SER A 108 -9.73 3.72 4.59
CA SER A 108 -9.80 5.04 5.21
C SER A 108 -10.22 6.12 4.20
N LYS A 109 -9.72 6.02 2.96
CA LYS A 109 -10.03 6.98 1.89
C LYS A 109 -11.40 6.71 1.26
N VAL A 110 -11.73 5.45 0.98
CA VAL A 110 -13.03 5.05 0.40
C VAL A 110 -14.19 5.42 1.33
N TYR A 111 -14.04 5.14 2.63
CA TYR A 111 -15.08 5.39 3.62
C TYR A 111 -15.01 6.78 4.24
N ASN A 112 -14.01 7.59 3.87
CA ASN A 112 -13.76 8.91 4.41
C ASN A 112 -13.71 8.91 5.96
N LYS A 113 -12.88 8.03 6.51
CA LYS A 113 -12.68 7.83 7.95
C LYS A 113 -11.20 7.89 8.30
N PRO A 114 -10.83 8.33 9.50
CA PRO A 114 -9.45 8.21 9.96
C PRO A 114 -8.97 6.74 9.90
N MET A 115 -7.74 6.52 9.47
CA MET A 115 -7.15 5.17 9.42
C MET A 115 -7.16 4.48 10.80
N SER A 116 -6.99 5.25 11.88
CA SER A 116 -7.10 4.76 13.26
C SER A 116 -8.47 4.16 13.57
N GLU A 117 -9.56 4.74 13.06
CA GLU A 117 -10.91 4.23 13.23
C GLU A 117 -11.10 2.90 12.48
N ILE A 118 -10.55 2.79 11.27
CA ILE A 118 -10.57 1.56 10.47
C ILE A 118 -9.84 0.44 11.20
N ILE A 119 -8.62 0.70 11.67
CA ILE A 119 -7.79 -0.27 12.41
C ILE A 119 -8.51 -0.72 13.69
N TYR A 120 -9.04 0.23 14.48
CA TYR A 120 -9.77 -0.07 15.69
C TYR A 120 -11.02 -0.94 15.43
N THR A 121 -11.76 -0.63 14.37
CA THR A 121 -12.93 -1.42 13.95
C THR A 121 -12.56 -2.85 13.57
N LYS A 122 -11.44 -3.04 12.84
CA LYS A 122 -10.93 -4.38 12.49
C LYS A 122 -10.54 -5.17 13.74
N TYR A 123 -9.87 -4.52 14.68
CA TYR A 123 -9.49 -5.12 15.96
C TYR A 123 -10.72 -5.59 16.78
N LEU A 124 -11.76 -4.77 16.88
CA LEU A 124 -12.99 -5.17 17.59
C LEU A 124 -13.68 -6.37 16.91
N LYS A 125 -13.68 -6.42 15.57
CA LYS A 125 -14.25 -7.54 14.81
C LYS A 125 -13.43 -8.83 14.97
N SER A 126 -12.11 -8.76 15.09
CA SER A 126 -11.28 -9.96 15.29
C SER A 126 -11.51 -10.57 16.67
N LYS A 127 -11.63 -9.76 17.74
CA LYS A 127 -11.96 -10.24 19.09
C LYS A 127 -13.30 -10.97 19.16
N ARG A 128 -14.33 -10.45 18.48
CA ARG A 128 -15.66 -11.09 18.43
C ARG A 128 -15.65 -12.47 17.76
N LYS A 129 -14.66 -12.77 16.91
CA LYS A 129 -14.51 -14.10 16.28
C LYS A 129 -13.79 -15.12 17.16
N VAL A 130 -13.05 -14.68 18.18
CA VAL A 130 -12.30 -15.56 19.09
C VAL A 130 -13.11 -15.89 20.35
N GLY A 131 -14.08 -15.04 20.72
CA GLY A 131 -14.95 -15.23 21.89
C GLY A 131 -16.28 -15.94 21.62
N ASN A 132 -16.49 -16.48 20.41
CA ASN A 132 -17.65 -17.30 20.03
C ASN A 132 -17.18 -18.69 19.62
#